data_AF-A0A0F5HTB2-F1
#
_entry.id   AF-A0A0F5HTB2-F1
#
_cell.length_a   1.000
_cell.length_b   1.000
_cell.length_c   1.000
_cell.angle_alpha   90.00
_cell.angle_beta   90.00
_cell.angle_gamma   90.00
#
_symmetry.space_group_name_H-M   'P 1'
#
loop_
_entity.id
_entity.type
_entity.pdbx_description
1 polymer ?
#
loop_
_entity_poly.entity_id
_entity_poly.type
_entity_poly.pdbx_seq_one_letter_code
_entity_poly.pdbx_strand_id
1 'polypeptide(L)'
;MIKATAFIFITLLLATVSGVYAQSIAYFISDRMHHLQPFECLYAVTVCSWILYLSVPLQIYLFTRKGHLKKDHWLLYTFLSVSVGAFVSFWSLFVLAMSAG
;
A
#
# COMPACT_ATOMS: atom_id res chain seq x y z
N MET A 1 10.94 -17.19 -10.62
CA MET A 1 9.46 -17.08 -10.60
C MET A 1 8.93 -16.92 -9.18
N ILE A 2 9.05 -17.92 -8.29
CA ILE A 2 8.53 -17.87 -6.90
C ILE A 2 8.98 -16.61 -6.12
N LYS A 3 10.27 -16.25 -6.23
CA LYS A 3 10.84 -15.08 -5.52
C LYS A 3 10.18 -13.74 -5.92
N ALA A 4 9.83 -13.56 -7.19
CA ALA A 4 9.23 -12.31 -7.68
C ALA A 4 7.76 -12.20 -7.25
N THR A 5 7.01 -13.31 -7.35
CA THR A 5 5.62 -13.36 -6.87
C THR A 5 5.53 -13.14 -5.36
N ALA A 6 6.44 -13.76 -4.58
CA ALA A 6 6.51 -13.54 -3.14
C ALA A 6 6.80 -12.07 -2.80
N PHE A 7 7.72 -11.42 -3.52
CA PHE A 7 8.03 -10.01 -3.31
C PHE A 7 6.85 -9.08 -3.58
N ILE A 8 6.12 -9.30 -4.68
CA ILE A 8 4.88 -8.55 -4.99
C ILE A 8 3.84 -8.77 -3.89
N PHE A 9 3.64 -10.02 -3.47
CA PHE A 9 2.66 -10.35 -2.43
C PHE A 9 2.98 -9.68 -1.09
N ILE A 10 4.25 -9.71 -0.66
CA ILE A 10 4.71 -9.03 0.56
C ILE A 10 4.50 -7.53 0.46
N THR A 11 4.83 -6.92 -0.69
CA THR A 11 4.61 -5.49 -0.93
C THR A 11 3.14 -5.12 -0.82
N LEU A 12 2.26 -5.93 -1.44
CA LEU A 12 0.81 -5.71 -1.42
C LEU A 12 0.23 -5.89 -0.01
N LEU A 13 0.71 -6.89 0.74
CA LEU A 13 0.31 -7.12 2.13
C LEU A 13 0.73 -5.95 3.02
N LEU A 14 1.98 -5.47 2.90
CA LEU A 14 2.47 -4.29 3.63
C LEU A 14 1.67 -3.03 3.27
N ALA A 15 1.40 -2.80 1.99
CA ALA A 15 0.58 -1.67 1.55
C ALA A 15 -0.82 -1.72 2.15
N THR A 16 -1.44 -2.90 2.14
CA THR A 16 -2.77 -3.16 2.71
C THR A 16 -2.79 -2.89 4.21
N VAL A 17 -1.87 -3.49 4.97
CA VAL A 17 -1.80 -3.33 6.43
C VAL A 17 -1.58 -1.86 6.78
N SER A 18 -0.64 -1.19 6.11
CA SER A 18 -0.38 0.23 6.34
C SER A 18 -1.58 1.13 6.01
N GLY A 19 -2.34 0.82 4.97
CA GLY A 19 -3.52 1.61 4.58
C GLY A 19 -4.75 1.36 5.45
N VAL A 20 -5.03 0.10 5.79
CA VAL A 20 -6.18 -0.28 6.63
C VAL A 20 -5.99 0.17 8.07
N TYR A 21 -4.78 -0.02 8.61
CA TYR A 21 -4.44 0.33 9.99
C TYR A 21 -3.72 1.68 10.10
N ALA A 22 -3.85 2.55 9.09
CA ALA A 22 -3.13 3.83 9.02
C ALA A 22 -3.34 4.66 10.30
N GLN A 23 -4.57 4.72 10.80
CA GLN A 23 -4.94 5.41 12.04
C GLN A 23 -4.26 4.79 13.26
N SER A 24 -4.35 3.47 13.45
CA SER A 24 -3.72 2.79 14.59
C SER A 24 -2.20 2.97 14.59
N ILE A 25 -1.56 2.90 13.41
CA ILE A 25 -0.13 3.12 13.25
C ILE A 25 0.21 4.58 13.57
N ALA A 26 -0.57 5.53 13.08
CA ALA A 26 -0.36 6.96 13.31
C ALA A 26 -0.41 7.32 14.80
N TYR A 27 -1.44 6.86 15.51
CA TYR A 27 -1.57 7.08 16.95
C TYR A 27 -0.42 6.42 17.73
N PHE A 28 -0.02 5.20 17.35
CA PHE A 28 1.10 4.53 17.98
C PHE A 28 2.43 5.28 17.80
N ILE A 29 2.66 5.86 16.61
CA ILE A 29 3.86 6.65 16.33
C ILE A 29 3.81 7.98 17.08
N SER A 30 2.70 8.72 17.01
CA SER A 30 2.57 10.03 17.68
C SER A 30 2.68 9.92 19.19
N ASP A 31 2.17 8.84 19.79
CA ASP A 31 2.28 8.61 21.24
C ASP A 31 3.74 8.41 21.70
N ARG A 32 4.57 7.81 20.85
CA ARG A 32 6.01 7.60 21.12
C ARG A 32 6.88 8.78 20.67
N MET A 33 6.43 9.55 19.69
CA MET A 33 7.12 10.70 19.15
C MET A 33 6.36 11.97 19.54
N HIS A 34 6.60 12.43 20.77
CA HIS A 34 5.93 13.59 21.41
C HIS A 34 5.91 14.91 20.59
N HIS A 35 6.67 14.99 19.50
CA HIS A 35 6.77 16.16 18.62
C HIS A 35 5.91 16.06 17.35
N LEU A 36 5.30 14.90 17.06
CA LEU A 36 4.47 14.69 15.88
C LEU A 36 3.00 14.65 16.25
N GLN A 37 2.18 15.42 15.53
CA GLN A 37 0.73 15.33 15.72
C GLN A 37 0.20 14.03 15.09
N PRO A 38 -0.82 13.39 15.68
CA PRO A 38 -1.42 12.17 15.13
C PRO A 38 -1.86 12.32 13.67
N PHE A 39 -2.35 13.51 13.30
CA PHE A 39 -2.76 13.84 11.94
C PHE A 39 -1.59 13.84 10.95
N GLU A 40 -0.44 14.39 11.33
CA GLU A 40 0.77 14.40 10.48
C GLU A 40 1.30 12.97 10.26
N CYS A 41 1.30 12.16 11.32
CA CYS A 41 1.64 10.74 11.21
C CYS A 41 0.65 9.99 10.32
N LEU A 42 -0.65 10.25 10.43
CA LEU A 42 -1.68 9.62 9.62
C LEU A 42 -1.52 9.96 8.15
N TYR A 43 -1.28 11.23 7.83
CA TYR A 43 -0.99 11.68 6.47
C TYR A 43 0.24 10.95 5.91
N ALA A 44 1.34 10.90 6.66
CA ALA A 44 2.57 10.23 6.23
C ALA A 44 2.36 8.73 5.96
N VAL A 45 1.66 8.01 6.87
CA VAL A 45 1.40 6.57 6.71
C VAL A 45 0.48 6.31 5.50
N THR A 46 -0.51 7.17 5.28
CA THR A 46 -1.44 7.07 4.15
C THR A 46 -0.71 7.26 2.82
N VAL A 47 0.11 8.31 2.70
CA VAL A 47 0.93 8.56 1.51
C VAL A 47 1.90 7.41 1.24
N CYS A 48 2.55 6.88 2.28
CA CYS A 48 3.42 5.70 2.15
C CYS A 48 2.66 4.46 1.63
N SER A 49 1.44 4.21 2.13
CA SER A 49 0.61 3.10 1.63
C SER A 49 0.29 3.27 0.15
N TRP A 50 -0.07 4.48 -0.30
CA TRP A 50 -0.36 4.74 -1.71
C TRP A 50 0.87 4.58 -2.60
N ILE A 51 2.04 5.05 -2.16
CA ILE A 51 3.30 4.85 -2.89
C ILE A 51 3.59 3.35 -3.06
N LEU A 52 3.39 2.56 -2.00
CA LEU A 52 3.55 1.11 -2.07
C LEU A 52 2.57 0.49 -3.08
N TYR A 53 1.30 0.89 -3.06
CA TYR A 53 0.31 0.42 -4.03
C TYR A 53 0.65 0.79 -5.47
N LEU A 54 1.12 2.01 -5.72
CA LEU A 54 1.57 2.44 -7.05
C LEU A 54 2.84 1.71 -7.50
N SER A 55 3.68 1.28 -6.56
CA SER A 55 4.88 0.51 -6.88
C SER A 55 4.56 -0.93 -7.34
N VAL A 56 3.44 -1.52 -6.93
CA VAL A 56 3.04 -2.89 -7.28
C VAL A 56 2.88 -3.10 -8.80
N PRO A 57 2.10 -2.31 -9.56
CA PRO A 57 2.00 -2.46 -11.01
C PRO A 57 3.34 -2.22 -11.71
N LEU A 58 4.17 -1.31 -11.19
CA LEU A 58 5.53 -1.08 -11.70
C LEU A 58 6.41 -2.33 -11.52
N GLN A 59 6.38 -2.95 -10.34
CA GLN A 59 7.10 -4.20 -10.07
C GLN A 59 6.61 -5.35 -10.95
N ILE A 60 5.29 -5.49 -11.10
CA ILE A 60 4.66 -6.49 -11.97
C ILE A 60 5.12 -6.29 -13.43
N TYR A 61 5.15 -5.06 -13.93
CA TYR A 61 5.67 -4.73 -15.26
C TYR A 61 7.16 -5.09 -15.41
N LEU A 62 8.01 -4.66 -14.46
CA LEU A 62 9.46 -4.90 -14.50
C LEU A 62 9.79 -6.40 -14.44
N PHE A 63 9.12 -7.17 -13.57
CA PHE A 63 9.35 -8.62 -13.47
C PHE A 63 8.80 -9.38 -14.67
N THR A 64 7.73 -8.92 -15.30
CA THR A 64 7.22 -9.48 -16.56
C THR A 64 8.21 -9.22 -17.70
N ARG A 65 8.74 -7.99 -17.80
CA ARG A 65 9.74 -7.63 -18.82
C ARG A 65 11.05 -8.43 -18.66
N LYS A 66 11.45 -8.71 -17.43
CA LYS A 66 12.63 -9.55 -17.10
C LYS A 66 12.38 -11.05 -17.26
N GLY A 67 11.19 -11.48 -17.68
CA GLY A 67 10.84 -12.90 -17.85
C GLY A 67 10.65 -13.67 -16.53
N HIS A 68 10.57 -12.97 -15.39
CA HIS A 68 10.37 -13.58 -14.08
C HIS A 68 8.90 -13.94 -13.79
N LEU A 69 7.97 -13.39 -14.60
CA LEU A 69 6.53 -13.65 -14.56
C LEU A 69 6.02 -14.07 -15.95
N LYS A 70 5.08 -15.02 -15.99
CA LYS A 70 4.38 -15.41 -17.22
C LYS A 70 3.42 -14.30 -17.65
N LYS A 71 3.44 -13.93 -18.93
CA LYS A 71 2.57 -12.89 -19.51
C LYS A 71 1.08 -13.13 -19.27
N ASP A 72 0.63 -14.39 -19.30
CA ASP A 72 -0.78 -14.73 -19.04
C ASP A 72 -1.28 -14.32 -17.65
N HIS A 73 -0.40 -14.27 -16.66
CA HIS A 73 -0.81 -13.96 -15.28
C HIS A 73 -0.66 -12.46 -14.96
N TRP A 74 0.02 -11.70 -15.82
CA TRP A 74 0.29 -10.28 -15.62
C TRP A 74 -1.00 -9.46 -15.49
N LEU A 75 -1.98 -9.73 -16.36
CA LEU A 75 -3.24 -9.01 -16.42
C LEU A 75 -4.08 -9.25 -15.15
N LEU A 76 -4.15 -10.51 -14.69
CA LEU A 76 -4.85 -10.90 -13.47
C LEU A 76 -4.22 -10.27 -12.22
N TYR A 77 -2.89 -10.35 -12.06
CA TYR A 77 -2.19 -9.75 -10.91
C TYR A 77 -2.35 -8.23 -10.88
N THR A 78 -2.27 -7.58 -12.04
CA THR A 78 -2.47 -6.13 -12.14
C THR A 78 -3.90 -5.76 -11.74
N PHE A 79 -4.91 -6.44 -12.29
CA PHE A 79 -6.32 -6.18 -11.98
C PHE A 79 -6.64 -6.36 -10.49
N LEU A 80 -6.15 -7.45 -9.88
CA LEU A 80 -6.29 -7.69 -8.44
C LEU A 80 -5.63 -6.58 -7.61
N SER A 81 -4.39 -6.22 -7.95
CA SER A 81 -3.65 -5.19 -7.21
C SER A 81 -4.32 -3.81 -7.29
N VAL A 82 -4.85 -3.45 -8.46
CA VAL A 82 -5.56 -2.18 -8.67
C VAL A 82 -6.90 -2.17 -7.93
N SER A 83 -7.66 -3.26 -7.98
CA SER A 83 -8.96 -3.35 -7.30
C SER A 83 -8.83 -3.25 -5.78
N VAL A 84 -7.91 -4.03 -5.21
CA VAL A 84 -7.62 -4.00 -3.76
C VAL A 84 -7.02 -2.65 -3.36
N GLY A 85 -6.09 -2.12 -4.17
CA GLY A 85 -5.49 -0.82 -3.95
C GLY A 85 -6.50 0.32 -3.97
N ALA A 86 -7.47 0.30 -4.89
CA ALA A 86 -8.53 1.29 -4.94
C ALA A 86 -9.40 1.25 -3.69
N PHE A 87 -9.81 0.06 -3.23
CA PHE A 87 -10.61 -0.09 -2.02
C PHE A 87 -9.87 0.40 -0.77
N VAL A 88 -8.60 0.02 -0.61
CA VAL A 88 -7.78 0.44 0.53
C VAL A 88 -7.43 1.93 0.48
N SER A 89 -7.20 2.47 -0.72
CA SER A 89 -6.97 3.90 -0.91
C SER A 89 -8.21 4.71 -0.55
N PHE A 90 -9.40 4.25 -0.95
CA PHE A 90 -10.66 4.87 -0.55
C PHE A 90 -10.89 4.82 0.96
N TRP A 91 -10.61 3.67 1.59
CA TRP A 91 -10.68 3.53 3.04
C TRP A 91 -9.72 4.47 3.77
N SER A 92 -8.46 4.52 3.35
CA SER A 92 -7.45 5.40 3.97
C SER A 92 -7.79 6.89 3.78
N LEU A 93 -8.32 7.29 2.62
CA LEU A 93 -8.86 8.63 2.38
C LEU A 93 -10.01 8.96 3.34
N PHE A 94 -10.95 8.03 3.51
CA PHE A 94 -12.09 8.20 4.41
C PHE A 94 -11.62 8.42 5.86
N VAL A 95 -10.67 7.61 6.32
CA VAL A 95 -10.07 7.74 7.65
C VAL A 95 -9.33 9.06 7.82
N LEU A 96 -8.58 9.48 6.80
CA LEU A 96 -7.87 10.77 6.81
C LEU A 96 -8.84 11.96 6.84
N ALA A 97 -9.93 11.90 6.07
CA ALA A 97 -10.96 12.94 6.06
C ALA A 97 -11.71 13.02 7.39
N MET A 98 -12.06 11.88 7.99
CA MET A 98 -12.67 11.82 9.33
C MET A 98 -11.75 12.33 10.43
N SER A 99 -10.44 12.21 10.25
CA SER A 99 -9.42 12.72 11.17
C SER A 99 -9.12 14.21 10.99
N ALA A 100 -9.57 14.83 9.90
CA ALA A 100 -9.31 16.23 9.56
C ALA A 100 -10.41 17.20 10.05
N GLY A 101 -11.56 16.67 10.47
CA GLY A 101 -12.70 17.43 11.01
C GLY A 101 -12.87 17.20 12.51
#